data_AF-A0A4Y9XR52-F1
#
_entry.id   AF-A0A4Y9XR52-F1
#
_cell.length_a   1.000
_cell.length_b   1.000
_cell.length_c   1.000
_cell.angle_alpha   90.00
_cell.angle_beta   90.00
_cell.angle_gamma   90.00
#
_symmetry.space_group_name_H-M   'P 1'
#
loop_
_entity.id
_entity.type
_entity.pdbx_description
1 polymer ?
#
loop_
_entity_poly.entity_id
_entity_poly.type
_entity_poly.pdbx_seq_one_letter_code
_entity_poly.pdbx_strand_id
1 'polypeptide(L)'
;MAKKKSKQIIRPWCWYCEREFEDDKVLMQHQKAKHFKCNMCPRRLNTAGGLAVHIQQVHKLEPDQLPRIDNALPGRDGYEVEIFGMEGIPAPDVADYKRRKEIELGLNPGTISQPQSKRPKLDNRPLTEDELRAQLAAHRALMGA
;
A
#
# COMPACT_ATOMS: atom_id res chain seq x y z
N MET A 1 -7.62 28.52 0.99
CA MET A 1 -6.52 27.61 0.62
C MET A 1 -6.42 26.50 1.65
N ALA A 2 -7.02 25.35 1.43
CA ALA A 2 -6.79 24.15 2.25
C ALA A 2 -6.57 22.99 1.30
N LYS A 3 -5.30 22.60 1.10
CA LYS A 3 -4.95 21.37 0.38
C LYS A 3 -5.55 20.24 1.19
N LYS A 4 -6.67 19.69 0.70
CA LYS A 4 -7.24 18.44 1.20
C LYS A 4 -6.20 17.37 0.88
N LYS A 5 -5.24 17.16 1.79
CA LYS A 5 -4.30 16.03 1.74
C LYS A 5 -5.22 14.81 1.59
N SER A 6 -5.25 14.23 0.40
CA SER A 6 -5.80 12.90 0.19
C SER A 6 -5.03 12.03 1.16
N LYS A 7 -5.66 11.74 2.31
CA LYS A 7 -5.06 10.89 3.32
C LYS A 7 -4.82 9.58 2.58
N GLN A 8 -3.56 9.28 2.27
CA GLN A 8 -3.17 7.95 1.79
C GLN A 8 -3.68 7.02 2.89
N ILE A 9 -4.83 6.39 2.67
CA ILE A 9 -5.49 5.57 3.72
C ILE A 9 -4.55 4.42 4.09
N ILE A 10 -3.73 4.00 3.13
CA ILE A 10 -2.71 3.01 3.27
C ILE A 10 -1.34 3.67 3.40
N ARG A 11 -0.67 3.38 4.52
CA ARG A 11 0.76 3.66 4.71
C ARG A 11 1.61 2.73 3.82
N PRO A 12 2.74 3.21 3.26
CA PRO A 12 3.71 2.36 2.60
C PRO A 12 4.13 1.20 3.52
N TRP A 13 4.29 0.01 2.94
CA TRP A 13 4.64 -1.20 3.69
C TRP A 13 5.69 -2.01 2.94
N CYS A 14 6.49 -2.76 3.67
CA CYS A 14 7.52 -3.61 3.08
C CYS A 14 6.95 -4.99 2.76
N TRP A 15 6.90 -5.33 1.47
CA TRP A 15 6.45 -6.64 1.00
C TRP A 15 7.21 -7.81 1.65
N TYR A 16 8.52 -7.66 1.82
CA TYR A 16 9.40 -8.69 2.38
C TYR A 16 9.12 -9.00 3.86
N CYS A 17 8.84 -8.01 4.71
CA CYS A 17 8.74 -8.20 6.16
C CYS A 17 7.46 -7.67 6.82
N GLU A 18 6.49 -7.20 6.04
CA GLU A 18 5.18 -6.69 6.48
C GLU A 18 5.22 -5.45 7.38
N ARG A 19 6.38 -4.80 7.53
CA ARG A 19 6.50 -3.56 8.30
C ARG A 19 5.90 -2.36 7.57
N GLU A 20 5.27 -1.48 8.33
CA GLU A 20 4.73 -0.22 7.83
C GLU A 20 5.67 0.95 8.07
N PHE A 21 5.61 1.93 7.17
CA PHE A 21 6.45 3.12 7.18
C PHE A 21 5.62 4.37 6.94
N GLU A 22 6.15 5.52 7.37
CA GLU A 22 5.47 6.80 7.21
C GLU A 22 5.48 7.28 5.76
N ASP A 23 6.62 7.08 5.08
CA ASP A 23 6.87 7.54 3.71
C ASP A 23 7.58 6.45 2.88
N ASP A 24 7.37 6.50 1.57
CA ASP A 24 7.97 5.58 0.61
C ASP A 24 9.52 5.67 0.62
N LYS A 25 10.07 6.87 0.89
CA LYS A 25 11.52 7.05 1.06
C LYS A 25 12.09 6.25 2.22
N VAL A 26 11.37 6.22 3.35
CA VAL A 26 11.80 5.48 4.54
C VAL A 26 11.69 3.97 4.28
N LEU A 27 10.63 3.53 3.57
CA LEU A 27 10.49 2.16 3.10
C LEU A 27 11.65 1.73 2.20
N MET A 28 12.03 2.55 1.21
CA MET A 28 13.16 2.25 0.32
C MET A 28 14.48 2.14 1.09
N GLN A 29 14.73 3.04 2.05
CA GLN A 29 15.92 2.96 2.90
C GLN A 29 15.92 1.69 3.75
N HIS A 30 14.75 1.29 4.26
CA HIS A 30 14.58 0.05 4.99
C HIS A 30 14.89 -1.18 4.11
N GLN A 31 14.32 -1.26 2.91
CA GLN A 31 14.56 -2.34 1.95
C GLN A 31 16.07 -2.50 1.67
N LYS A 32 16.75 -1.39 1.38
CA LYS A 32 18.20 -1.35 1.17
C LYS A 32 19.02 -1.80 2.38
N ALA A 33 18.58 -1.43 3.59
CA ALA A 33 19.32 -1.73 4.81
C ALA A 33 19.10 -3.15 5.34
N LYS A 34 17.92 -3.74 5.09
CA LYS A 34 17.49 -5.01 5.70
C LYS A 34 17.40 -6.18 4.74
N HIS A 35 17.01 -5.96 3.49
CA HIS A 35 16.78 -7.03 2.51
C HIS A 35 17.87 -7.06 1.43
N PHE A 36 18.32 -5.91 0.95
CA PHE A 36 19.28 -5.83 -0.16
C PHE A 36 20.74 -5.72 0.32
N LYS A 37 21.08 -6.46 1.37
CA LYS A 37 22.44 -6.54 1.92
C LYS A 37 23.10 -7.84 1.43
N CYS A 38 24.33 -7.73 0.92
CA CYS A 38 25.12 -8.93 0.66
C CYS A 38 25.56 -9.60 1.98
N ASN A 39 25.45 -10.92 2.07
CA ASN A 39 25.90 -11.68 3.23
C ASN A 39 27.41 -11.95 3.23
N MET A 40 28.08 -11.79 2.08
CA MET A 40 29.52 -12.03 1.90
C MET A 40 30.37 -10.76 1.94
N CYS A 41 29.78 -9.58 1.82
CA CYS A 41 30.51 -8.31 1.88
C CYS A 41 29.62 -7.17 2.44
N PRO A 42 30.19 -6.01 2.82
CA PRO A 42 29.41 -4.92 3.40
C PRO A 42 28.54 -4.16 2.36
N ARG A 43 28.49 -4.62 1.10
CA ARG A 43 27.76 -3.95 0.02
C ARG A 43 26.25 -4.05 0.22
N ARG A 44 25.56 -2.94 -0.06
CA ARG A 44 24.10 -2.84 -0.09
C ARG A 44 23.65 -2.34 -1.45
N LEU A 45 22.64 -3.00 -2.01
CA LEU A 45 22.09 -2.72 -3.32
C LEU A 45 20.71 -2.08 -3.18
N ASN A 46 20.13 -1.63 -4.29
CA ASN A 46 18.83 -0.96 -4.28
C ASN A 46 17.68 -1.89 -4.67
N THR A 47 17.96 -3.05 -5.27
CA THR A 47 16.95 -4.02 -5.74
C THR A 47 17.40 -5.46 -5.48
N ALA A 48 16.45 -6.40 -5.54
CA ALA A 48 16.70 -7.83 -5.37
C ALA A 48 17.58 -8.38 -6.50
N GLY A 49 17.25 -8.13 -7.75
CA GLY A 49 18.03 -8.53 -8.92
C GLY A 49 19.43 -7.92 -8.93
N GLY A 50 19.57 -6.68 -8.46
CA GLY A 50 20.88 -6.06 -8.26
C GLY A 50 21.74 -6.80 -7.24
N LEU A 51 21.14 -7.32 -6.16
CA LEU A 51 21.83 -8.16 -5.18
C LEU A 51 22.19 -9.53 -5.77
N ALA A 52 21.28 -10.15 -6.53
CA ALA A 52 21.55 -11.42 -7.21
C ALA A 52 22.73 -11.32 -8.18
N VAL A 53 22.70 -10.35 -9.09
CA VAL A 53 23.78 -10.09 -10.05
C VAL A 53 25.08 -9.75 -9.34
N HIS A 54 25.03 -8.95 -8.27
CA HIS A 54 26.21 -8.64 -7.46
C HIS A 54 26.85 -9.91 -6.89
N ILE A 55 26.05 -10.82 -6.34
CA ILE A 55 26.54 -12.09 -5.79
C ILE A 55 27.17 -12.95 -6.89
N GLN A 56 26.51 -13.10 -8.04
CA GLN A 56 27.05 -13.88 -9.16
C GLN A 56 28.36 -13.29 -9.69
N GLN A 57 28.42 -11.98 -9.86
CA GLN A 57 29.57 -11.33 -10.50
C GLN A 57 30.76 -11.13 -9.56
N VAL A 58 30.52 -10.75 -8.30
CA VAL A 58 31.58 -10.42 -7.34
C VAL A 58 32.00 -11.64 -6.53
N HIS A 59 31.04 -12.48 -6.16
CA HIS A 59 31.28 -13.65 -5.32
C HIS A 59 31.28 -14.98 -6.09
N LYS A 60 31.03 -14.95 -7.42
CA LYS A 60 31.14 -16.11 -8.32
C LYS A 60 30.30 -17.30 -7.88
N LEU A 61 29.13 -17.03 -7.28
CA LEU A 61 28.15 -18.06 -6.99
C LEU A 61 27.27 -18.31 -8.21
N GLU A 62 26.98 -19.59 -8.46
CA GLU A 62 26.04 -20.00 -9.49
C GLU A 62 24.60 -19.60 -9.10
N PRO A 63 23.72 -19.37 -10.09
CA PRO A 63 22.30 -19.02 -9.86
C PRO A 63 21.57 -19.92 -8.86
N ASP A 64 21.85 -21.22 -8.90
CA ASP A 64 21.21 -22.23 -8.04
C ASP A 64 21.71 -22.20 -6.59
N GLN A 65 22.84 -21.53 -6.33
CA GLN A 65 23.48 -21.42 -5.02
C GLN A 65 23.29 -20.03 -4.40
N LEU A 66 22.44 -19.19 -5.00
CA LEU A 66 22.19 -17.86 -4.45
C LEU A 66 21.54 -17.98 -3.05
N PRO A 67 22.09 -17.29 -2.04
CA PRO A 67 21.48 -17.25 -0.72
C PRO A 67 20.09 -16.62 -0.82
N ARG A 68 19.17 -16.94 0.08
CA ARG A 68 17.86 -16.26 0.12
C ARG A 68 18.00 -14.84 0.65
N ILE A 69 17.02 -13.97 0.34
CA ILE A 69 16.99 -12.61 0.87
C ILE A 69 16.80 -12.65 2.39
N ASP A 70 17.72 -12.03 3.12
CA ASP A 70 17.66 -11.97 4.58
C ASP A 70 16.43 -11.22 5.09
N ASN A 71 15.86 -11.72 6.20
CA ASN A 71 14.72 -11.13 6.91
C ASN A 71 13.43 -11.00 6.06
N ALA A 72 13.32 -11.75 4.97
CA ALA A 72 12.09 -11.86 4.19
C ALA A 72 11.20 -12.98 4.73
N LEU A 73 9.89 -12.83 4.57
CA LEU A 73 8.91 -13.87 4.86
C LEU A 73 9.10 -15.06 3.92
N PRO A 74 8.80 -16.30 4.36
CA PRO A 74 8.87 -17.48 3.50
C PRO A 74 8.02 -17.29 2.24
N GLY A 75 8.59 -17.58 1.07
CA GLY A 75 7.92 -17.39 -0.22
C GLY A 75 8.00 -15.97 -0.77
N ARG A 76 8.61 -15.04 -0.03
CA ARG A 76 8.94 -13.66 -0.46
C ARG A 76 10.45 -13.40 -0.48
N ASP A 77 11.26 -14.43 -0.31
CA ASP A 77 12.71 -14.40 -0.12
C ASP A 77 13.51 -14.69 -1.40
N GLY A 78 12.83 -14.75 -2.55
CA GLY A 78 13.43 -14.91 -3.88
C GLY A 78 13.84 -13.60 -4.55
N TYR A 79 14.51 -13.72 -5.70
CA TYR A 79 15.04 -12.58 -6.48
C TYR A 79 14.21 -12.20 -7.71
N GLU A 80 13.19 -12.99 -8.04
CA GLU A 80 12.38 -12.83 -9.26
C GLU A 80 11.47 -11.59 -9.22
N VAL A 81 11.07 -11.15 -8.03
CA VAL A 81 10.13 -10.04 -7.86
C VAL A 81 10.91 -8.75 -7.64
N GLU A 82 10.97 -7.90 -8.67
CA GLU A 82 11.58 -6.57 -8.62
C GLU A 82 10.62 -5.57 -7.97
N ILE A 83 10.89 -5.22 -6.71
CA ILE A 83 10.10 -4.25 -5.94
C ILE A 83 10.97 -3.04 -5.63
N PHE A 84 10.44 -1.85 -5.92
CA PHE A 84 11.06 -0.57 -5.60
C PHE A 84 10.08 0.28 -4.78
N GLY A 85 10.32 0.38 -3.46
CA GLY A 85 9.34 0.97 -2.56
C GLY A 85 8.03 0.16 -2.59
N MET A 86 6.95 0.80 -3.04
CA MET A 86 5.64 0.18 -3.27
C MET A 86 5.39 -0.26 -4.72
N GLU A 87 6.25 0.14 -5.66
CA GLU A 87 6.13 -0.20 -7.08
C GLU A 87 6.67 -1.62 -7.33
N GLY A 88 5.99 -2.39 -8.17
CA GLY A 88 6.38 -3.77 -8.49
C GLY A 88 5.83 -4.84 -7.52
N ILE A 89 5.10 -4.46 -6.47
CA ILE A 89 4.42 -5.44 -5.61
C ILE A 89 3.32 -6.16 -6.41
N PRO A 90 3.26 -7.50 -6.39
CA PRO A 90 2.22 -8.25 -7.10
C PRO A 90 0.81 -7.77 -6.74
N ALA A 91 -0.03 -7.56 -7.75
CA ALA A 91 -1.43 -7.17 -7.59
C ALA A 91 -2.22 -8.00 -6.54
N PRO A 92 -2.09 -9.34 -6.47
CA PRO A 92 -2.77 -10.12 -5.43
C PRO A 92 -2.33 -9.74 -4.02
N ASP A 93 -1.02 -9.59 -3.77
CA ASP A 93 -0.50 -9.19 -2.47
C ASP A 93 -0.96 -7.78 -2.06
N VAL A 94 -1.03 -6.85 -3.03
CA VAL A 94 -1.56 -5.51 -2.79
C VAL A 94 -3.03 -5.57 -2.42
N ALA A 95 -3.83 -6.40 -3.09
CA ALA A 95 -5.25 -6.57 -2.81
C ALA A 95 -5.49 -7.21 -1.42
N ASP A 96 -4.70 -8.22 -1.07
CA ASP A 96 -4.76 -8.87 0.24
C ASP A 96 -4.35 -7.93 1.36
N TYR A 97 -3.30 -7.13 1.15
CA TYR A 97 -2.91 -6.09 2.11
C TYR A 97 -4.01 -5.03 2.28
N LYS A 98 -4.62 -4.56 1.18
CA LYS A 98 -5.78 -3.65 1.21
C LYS A 98 -6.94 -4.23 2.02
N ARG A 99 -7.30 -5.49 1.76
CA ARG A 99 -8.40 -6.18 2.46
C ARG A 99 -8.11 -6.30 3.96
N ARG A 100 -6.90 -6.70 4.35
CA ARG A 100 -6.48 -6.76 5.76
C ARG A 100 -6.63 -5.39 6.44
N LYS A 101 -6.23 -4.32 5.75
CA LYS A 101 -6.34 -2.96 6.26
C LYS A 101 -7.77 -2.44 6.36
N GLU A 102 -8.65 -2.82 5.44
CA GLU A 102 -10.09 -2.51 5.55
C GLU A 102 -10.69 -3.12 6.81
N ILE A 103 -10.37 -4.40 7.09
CA ILE A 103 -10.84 -5.10 8.29
C ILE A 103 -10.31 -4.44 9.56
N GLU A 104 -9.01 -4.14 9.62
CA GLU A 104 -8.37 -3.51 10.77
C GLU A 104 -8.95 -2.11 11.09
N LEU A 105 -9.28 -1.34 10.05
CA LEU A 105 -9.87 -0.01 10.19
C LEU A 105 -11.40 -0.05 10.38
N GLY A 106 -12.02 -1.23 10.42
CA GLY A 106 -13.47 -1.39 10.53
C GLY A 106 -14.23 -0.79 9.34
N LEU A 107 -13.60 -0.72 8.18
CA LEU A 107 -14.20 -0.18 6.96
C LEU A 107 -14.96 -1.26 6.20
N ASN A 108 -15.98 -0.87 5.44
CA ASN A 108 -16.67 -1.79 4.54
C ASN A 108 -15.70 -2.32 3.46
N PRO A 109 -15.82 -3.59 3.05
CA PRO A 109 -15.00 -4.16 1.98
C PRO A 109 -15.06 -3.32 0.71
N GLY A 110 -13.90 -3.05 0.10
CA GLY A 110 -13.79 -2.28 -1.13
C GLY A 110 -13.80 -0.76 -0.96
N THR A 111 -13.91 -0.22 0.25
CA THR A 111 -13.81 1.23 0.51
C THR A 111 -12.45 1.82 0.19
N ILE A 112 -11.36 1.04 0.32
CA ILE A 112 -10.01 1.48 -0.05
C ILE A 112 -9.75 1.23 -1.54
N SER A 113 -10.43 0.24 -2.13
CA SER A 113 -10.28 -0.11 -3.54
C SER A 113 -11.11 0.76 -4.48
N GLN A 114 -12.26 1.28 -4.04
CA GLN A 114 -13.10 2.16 -4.85
C GLN A 114 -12.73 3.63 -4.69
N PRO A 115 -12.72 4.43 -5.78
CA PRO A 115 -12.62 5.87 -5.66
C PRO A 115 -13.79 6.39 -4.82
N GLN A 116 -13.52 7.30 -3.88
CA GLN A 116 -14.58 7.94 -3.09
C GLN A 116 -15.66 8.45 -4.05
N SER A 117 -16.88 7.92 -3.95
CA SER A 117 -18.01 8.49 -4.68
C SER A 117 -18.07 9.97 -4.31
N LYS A 118 -18.03 10.84 -5.32
CA LYS A 118 -18.10 12.29 -5.09
C LYS A 118 -19.41 12.53 -4.35
N ARG A 119 -19.35 12.89 -3.07
CA ARG A 119 -20.53 13.34 -2.33
C ARG A 119 -21.22 14.41 -3.18
N PRO A 120 -22.53 14.31 -3.44
CA PRO A 120 -23.26 15.33 -4.16
C PRO A 120 -22.97 16.69 -3.55
N LYS A 121 -22.67 17.70 -4.38
CA LYS A 121 -22.55 19.08 -3.89
C LYS A 121 -23.94 19.50 -3.43
N LEU A 122 -24.13 19.62 -2.12
CA LEU A 122 -25.32 20.26 -1.57
C LEU A 122 -25.10 21.76 -1.67
N ASP A 123 -26.08 22.46 -2.24
CA ASP A 123 -26.08 23.91 -2.34
C ASP A 123 -26.45 24.51 -0.98
N ASN A 124 -25.58 25.35 -0.41
CA ASN A 124 -25.78 25.97 0.91
C ASN A 124 -26.68 27.21 0.84
N ARG A 125 -27.70 27.22 -0.03
CA ARG A 125 -28.71 28.28 -0.04
C ARG A 125 -29.76 28.01 1.04
N PRO A 126 -30.33 29.06 1.65
CA PRO A 126 -31.56 28.91 2.43
C PRO A 126 -32.65 28.32 1.53
N LEU A 127 -33.19 27.17 1.91
CA LEU A 127 -34.35 26.58 1.26
C LEU A 127 -35.59 27.42 1.56
N THR A 128 -36.47 27.52 0.57
CA THR A 128 -37.80 28.08 0.78
C THR A 128 -38.63 27.17 1.69
N GLU A 129 -39.68 27.70 2.31
CA GLU A 129 -40.52 26.95 3.25
C GLU A 129 -41.18 25.71 2.59
N ASP A 130 -41.52 25.81 1.31
CA ASP A 130 -42.11 24.72 0.53
C ASP A 130 -41.09 23.60 0.28
N GLU A 131 -39.86 23.95 -0.12
CA GLU A 131 -38.76 23.01 -0.33
C GLU A 131 -38.39 22.27 0.98
N LEU A 132 -38.39 22.99 2.11
CA LEU A 132 -38.10 22.40 3.42
C LEU A 132 -39.19 21.40 3.84
N ARG A 133 -40.47 21.72 3.61
CA ARG A 133 -41.59 20.79 3.85
C ARG A 133 -41.49 19.55 2.98
N ALA A 134 -41.17 19.71 1.69
CA ALA A 134 -40.99 18.59 0.76
C ALA A 134 -39.83 17.67 1.19
N GLN A 135 -38.70 18.24 1.60
CA GLN A 135 -37.55 17.47 2.08
C GLN A 135 -37.87 16.70 3.38
N LEU A 136 -38.62 17.32 4.30
CA LEU A 136 -39.08 16.65 5.53
C LEU A 136 -40.09 15.53 5.23
N ALA A 137 -41.01 15.73 4.28
CA ALA A 137 -41.97 14.71 3.86
C ALA A 137 -41.27 13.50 3.22
N ALA A 138 -40.33 13.75 2.31
CA ALA A 138 -39.52 12.70 1.69
C ALA A 138 -38.71 11.92 2.74
N HIS A 139 -38.10 12.61 3.72
CA HIS A 139 -37.37 11.97 4.82
C HIS A 139 -38.30 11.14 5.72
N ARG A 140 -39.50 11.64 6.04
CA ARG A 140 -40.50 10.89 6.82
C ARG A 140 -40.99 9.65 6.08
N ALA A 141 -41.19 9.73 4.77
CA ALA A 141 -41.58 8.57 3.94
C ALA A 141 -40.47 7.51 3.88
N LEU A 142 -39.20 7.93 3.82
CA LEU A 142 -38.04 7.03 3.83
C LEU A 142 -37.87 6.31 5.18
N MET A 143 -38.17 6.99 6.29
CA MET A 143 -38.00 6.47 7.67
C MET A 143 -39.26 5.77 8.22
N GLY A 144 -40.35 5.74 7.45
CA GLY A 144 -41.66 5.25 7.86
C GLY A 144 -42.07 3.91 7.25
N ALA A 145 -41.12 3.14 6.71
CA ALA A 145 -41.29 1.76 6.25
C ALA A 145 -40.46 0.80 7.11
#